data_AF-A0A1G9XHZ5-F1
#
_entry.id   AF-A0A1G9XHZ5-F1
#
_cell.length_a   1.000
_cell.length_b   1.000
_cell.length_c   1.000
_cell.angle_alpha   90.00
_cell.angle_beta   90.00
_cell.angle_gamma   90.00
#
_symmetry.space_group_name_H-M   'P 1'
#
loop_
_entity.id
_entity.type
_entity.pdbx_description
1 polymer ?
#
loop_
_entity_poly.entity_id
_entity_poly.type
_entity_poly.pdbx_seq_one_letter_code
_entity_poly.pdbx_strand_id
1 'polypeptide(L)'
;MLRQGLPSQSLVREFGAPGPRVGGVPDFHAVTRDHVLSAIAECDERGADSFQRAYGFGKTHDYLLWHDGKSYDSKAILGVAYKYATGTAASRARFAAEKEGVANLLRHLEFDVTFVDATGLADQPATGEWREAADLPLDESRDAWAEAARGGLIETAGQYHAVVTTKELATLAQNRTGIRTKQLTHYWIGDVLTRVAAECARRDEPLLSSLCVTTDGSVGASYAPAVLAATGEVPADADDHAAQERLRCYRHFGADLPEGGGVAALTPKLAATRGRERKIRAQEKVHAHCPICNLQLPATGICDDCN
;
A
#
# COMPACT_ATOMS: atom_id res chain seq x y z
N MET A 1 -87.28 5.73 9.53
CA MET A 1 -87.39 5.91 8.07
C MET A 1 -86.15 6.65 7.57
N LEU A 2 -85.38 6.01 6.66
CA LEU A 2 -84.77 6.58 5.43
C LEU A 2 -83.79 7.78 5.58
N ARG A 3 -82.59 7.87 4.98
CA ARG A 3 -81.82 7.23 3.88
C ARG A 3 -80.32 7.55 4.15
N GLN A 4 -79.36 6.64 4.06
CA GLN A 4 -78.59 6.20 2.88
C GLN A 4 -78.05 7.30 1.93
N GLY A 5 -76.72 7.29 1.73
CA GLY A 5 -76.01 8.00 0.65
C GLY A 5 -74.48 7.98 0.81
N LEU A 6 -73.80 7.11 0.07
CA LEU A 6 -72.34 6.90 -0.05
C LEU A 6 -71.54 8.17 -0.41
N PRO A 7 -70.20 8.15 -0.25
CA PRO A 7 -69.40 8.15 -1.47
C PRO A 7 -68.13 7.26 -1.47
N SER A 8 -67.91 6.72 -2.68
CA SER A 8 -66.66 6.66 -3.45
C SER A 8 -65.48 5.85 -2.92
N GLN A 9 -65.35 4.65 -3.50
CA GLN A 9 -64.09 3.94 -3.69
C GLN A 9 -63.20 4.73 -4.66
N SER A 10 -61.93 4.97 -4.30
CA SER A 10 -60.85 5.16 -5.28
C SER A 10 -59.63 4.39 -4.80
N LEU A 11 -59.26 3.39 -5.59
CA LEU A 11 -58.02 2.62 -5.55
C LEU A 11 -56.81 3.55 -5.39
N VAL A 12 -56.02 3.36 -4.34
CA VAL A 12 -54.61 3.74 -4.34
C VAL A 12 -53.83 2.51 -3.89
N ARG A 13 -52.97 2.03 -4.79
CA ARG A 13 -52.14 0.83 -4.65
C ARG A 13 -51.31 0.91 -3.37
N GLU A 14 -51.34 -0.17 -2.59
CA GLU A 14 -50.36 -0.47 -1.54
C GLU A 14 -48.95 -0.51 -2.16
N PHE A 15 -48.20 0.58 -1.98
CA PHE A 15 -46.75 0.47 -1.85
C PHE A 15 -46.49 0.33 -0.36
N GLY A 16 -46.27 -0.91 0.07
CA GLY A 16 -45.83 -1.21 1.42
C GLY A 16 -44.63 -0.32 1.74
N ALA A 17 -44.78 0.49 2.79
CA ALA A 17 -43.67 1.26 3.33
C ALA A 17 -42.51 0.28 3.58
N PRO A 18 -41.28 0.58 3.14
CA PRO A 18 -40.14 -0.20 3.58
C PRO A 18 -40.10 -0.08 5.11
N GLY A 19 -40.36 -1.19 5.79
CA GLY A 19 -40.14 -1.28 7.23
C GLY A 19 -38.73 -0.80 7.56
N PRO A 20 -38.49 -0.28 8.79
CA PRO A 20 -37.19 0.24 9.15
C PRO A 20 -36.16 -0.86 8.91
N ARG A 21 -35.27 -0.65 7.94
CA ARG A 21 -34.05 -1.46 7.81
C ARG A 21 -33.24 -1.12 9.04
N VAL A 22 -33.33 -1.96 10.06
CA VAL A 22 -32.43 -1.92 11.22
C VAL A 22 -31.07 -2.41 10.73
N GLY A 23 -30.34 -1.54 10.03
CA GLY A 23 -28.90 -1.65 9.85
C GLY A 23 -28.24 -1.19 11.14
N GLY A 24 -28.23 -2.05 12.15
CA GLY A 24 -27.55 -1.76 13.41
C GLY A 24 -26.06 -1.60 13.19
N VAL A 25 -25.52 -0.49 13.70
CA VAL A 25 -24.08 -0.26 13.93
C VAL A 25 -23.54 -1.45 14.73
N PRO A 26 -22.35 -2.02 14.40
CA PRO A 26 -21.85 -3.17 15.13
C PRO A 26 -21.56 -2.80 16.57
N ASP A 27 -22.06 -3.62 17.50
CA ASP A 27 -21.59 -3.61 18.87
C ASP A 27 -20.31 -4.46 18.97
N PHE A 28 -19.15 -3.79 18.94
CA PHE A 28 -17.86 -4.44 19.17
C PHE A 28 -17.57 -4.72 20.65
N HIS A 29 -18.48 -4.41 21.59
CA HIS A 29 -18.32 -4.74 23.01
C HIS A 29 -18.18 -6.25 23.27
N ALA A 30 -18.57 -7.11 22.32
CA ALA A 30 -18.36 -8.56 22.43
C ALA A 30 -16.89 -8.99 22.23
N VAL A 31 -16.05 -8.14 21.61
CA VAL A 31 -14.63 -8.46 21.42
C VAL A 31 -13.86 -8.21 22.72
N THR A 32 -13.12 -9.21 23.16
CA THR A 32 -12.28 -9.16 24.36
C THR A 32 -10.81 -9.30 23.96
N ARG A 33 -9.91 -9.06 24.93
CA ARG A 33 -8.47 -9.25 24.74
C ARG A 33 -8.13 -10.67 24.29
N ASP A 34 -8.79 -11.69 24.85
CA ASP A 34 -8.55 -13.09 24.52
C ASP A 34 -8.95 -13.45 23.08
N HIS A 35 -10.02 -12.83 22.56
CA HIS A 35 -10.40 -12.98 21.15
C HIS A 35 -9.33 -12.40 20.22
N VAL A 36 -8.71 -11.28 20.60
CA VAL A 36 -7.61 -10.67 19.84
C VAL A 36 -6.35 -11.53 19.89
N LEU A 37 -5.98 -12.06 21.06
CA LEU A 37 -4.85 -12.99 21.19
C LEU A 37 -5.05 -14.27 20.37
N SER A 38 -6.28 -14.81 20.34
CA SER A 38 -6.61 -15.98 19.53
C SER A 38 -6.46 -15.70 18.03
N ALA A 39 -6.87 -14.51 17.58
CA ALA A 39 -6.66 -14.08 16.20
C ALA A 39 -5.18 -13.87 15.86
N ILE A 40 -4.38 -13.36 16.80
CA ILE A 40 -2.92 -13.23 16.64
C ILE A 40 -2.27 -14.60 16.53
N ALA A 41 -2.61 -15.54 17.40
CA ALA A 41 -2.08 -16.91 17.37
C ALA A 41 -2.39 -17.60 16.03
N GLU A 42 -3.62 -17.46 15.53
CA GLU A 42 -3.98 -18.00 14.21
C GLU A 42 -3.21 -17.32 13.06
N CYS A 43 -2.96 -16.01 13.16
CA CYS A 43 -2.15 -15.28 12.19
C CYS A 43 -0.70 -15.77 12.19
N ASP A 44 -0.13 -16.01 13.38
CA ASP A 44 1.21 -16.57 13.57
C ASP A 44 1.34 -17.99 13.00
N GLU A 45 0.33 -18.85 13.20
CA GLU A 45 0.32 -20.21 12.66
C GLU A 45 0.20 -20.25 11.13
N ARG A 46 -0.58 -19.34 10.54
CA ARG A 46 -0.88 -19.34 9.09
C ARG A 46 0.08 -18.49 8.26
N GLY A 47 0.72 -17.51 8.87
CA GLY A 47 1.42 -16.42 8.19
C GLY A 47 0.46 -15.34 7.67
N ALA A 48 0.89 -14.08 7.75
CA ALA A 48 0.07 -12.89 7.51
C ALA A 48 -0.65 -12.87 6.14
N ASP A 49 0.06 -13.21 5.06
CA ASP A 49 -0.50 -13.20 3.70
C ASP A 49 -1.60 -14.25 3.51
N SER A 50 -1.42 -15.44 4.10
CA SER A 50 -2.42 -16.53 4.03
C SER A 50 -3.60 -16.27 4.95
N PHE A 51 -3.37 -15.68 6.11
CA PHE A 51 -4.41 -15.23 7.03
C PHE A 51 -5.33 -14.20 6.36
N GLN A 52 -4.76 -13.14 5.76
CA GLN A 52 -5.54 -12.11 5.08
C GLN A 52 -6.35 -12.67 3.90
N ARG A 53 -5.74 -13.52 3.06
CA ARG A 53 -6.44 -14.17 1.95
C ARG A 53 -7.61 -15.05 2.42
N ALA A 54 -7.40 -15.85 3.46
CA ALA A 54 -8.41 -16.76 3.99
C ALA A 54 -9.67 -16.02 4.48
N TYR A 55 -9.49 -14.82 5.03
CA TYR A 55 -10.56 -14.01 5.60
C TYR A 55 -11.03 -12.86 4.69
N GLY A 56 -10.49 -12.77 3.46
CA GLY A 56 -10.87 -11.72 2.51
C GLY A 56 -10.42 -10.32 2.91
N PHE A 57 -9.40 -10.20 3.77
CA PHE A 57 -8.74 -8.93 4.07
C PHE A 57 -7.68 -8.63 3.00
N GLY A 58 -7.50 -7.35 2.72
CA GLY A 58 -6.49 -6.87 1.76
C GLY A 58 -5.37 -6.21 2.54
N LYS A 59 -4.19 -6.05 1.95
CA LYS A 59 -3.10 -5.31 2.60
C LYS A 59 -3.55 -3.86 2.80
N THR A 60 -3.88 -3.47 4.03
CA THR A 60 -4.14 -2.07 4.38
C THR A 60 -3.26 -1.70 5.56
N HIS A 61 -2.14 -1.05 5.28
CA HIS A 61 -1.17 -0.67 6.31
C HIS A 61 -1.67 0.44 7.26
N ASP A 62 -2.91 0.93 7.10
CA ASP A 62 -3.52 2.04 7.83
C ASP A 62 -3.34 1.97 9.36
N TYR A 63 -3.39 0.78 9.97
CA TYR A 63 -3.23 0.60 11.41
C TYR A 63 -2.53 -0.72 11.68
N LEU A 64 -1.46 -0.66 12.46
CA LEU A 64 -0.70 -1.82 12.92
C LEU A 64 -0.94 -2.04 14.41
N LEU A 65 -1.36 -3.25 14.75
CA LEU A 65 -1.37 -3.74 16.13
C LEU A 65 0.01 -4.33 16.43
N TRP A 66 0.61 -3.97 17.56
CA TRP A 66 1.85 -4.54 18.06
C TRP A 66 1.58 -5.52 19.20
N HIS A 67 2.18 -6.69 19.12
CA HIS A 67 2.14 -7.70 20.18
C HIS A 67 3.39 -8.59 20.12
N ASP A 68 4.05 -8.78 21.26
CA ASP A 68 5.27 -9.59 21.42
C ASP A 68 6.36 -9.32 20.36
N GLY A 69 6.60 -8.03 20.09
CA GLY A 69 7.62 -7.57 19.15
C GLY A 69 7.27 -7.76 17.67
N LYS A 70 6.06 -8.22 17.36
CA LYS A 70 5.54 -8.39 16.00
C LYS A 70 4.42 -7.39 15.72
N SER A 71 4.25 -7.04 14.45
CA SER A 71 3.17 -6.16 13.98
C SER A 71 2.17 -6.89 13.10
N TYR A 72 0.91 -6.50 13.19
CA TYR A 72 -0.22 -7.14 12.50
C TYR A 72 -1.16 -6.09 11.91
N ASP A 73 -1.78 -6.38 10.77
CA ASP A 73 -2.88 -5.55 10.23
C ASP A 73 -4.05 -5.56 11.23
N SER A 74 -4.34 -4.41 11.82
CA SER A 74 -5.28 -4.33 12.94
C SER A 74 -6.73 -4.65 12.51
N LYS A 75 -7.09 -4.41 11.25
CA LYS A 75 -8.42 -4.74 10.72
C LYS A 75 -8.56 -6.23 10.50
N ALA A 76 -7.51 -6.88 9.98
CA ALA A 76 -7.50 -8.31 9.80
C ALA A 76 -7.59 -9.03 11.15
N ILE A 77 -6.81 -8.61 12.14
CA ILE A 77 -6.86 -9.18 13.49
C ILE A 77 -8.23 -8.95 14.13
N LEU A 78 -8.75 -7.72 14.11
CA LEU A 78 -10.04 -7.44 14.74
C LEU A 78 -11.20 -8.16 14.04
N GLY A 79 -11.15 -8.30 12.72
CA GLY A 79 -12.16 -9.03 11.95
C GLY A 79 -12.27 -10.50 12.33
N VAL A 80 -11.13 -11.13 12.62
CA VAL A 80 -11.09 -12.52 13.09
C VAL A 80 -11.38 -12.62 14.59
N ALA A 81 -10.93 -11.66 15.41
CA ALA A 81 -11.32 -11.57 16.82
C ALA A 81 -12.84 -11.46 16.98
N TYR A 82 -13.51 -10.70 16.11
CA TYR A 82 -14.96 -10.61 16.04
C TYR A 82 -15.63 -11.95 15.67
N LYS A 83 -15.00 -12.73 14.77
CA LYS A 83 -15.44 -14.11 14.47
C LYS A 83 -15.35 -14.99 15.71
N TYR A 84 -14.27 -14.89 16.50
CA TYR A 84 -14.15 -15.62 17.76
C TYR A 84 -15.22 -15.20 18.77
N ALA A 85 -15.55 -13.91 18.83
CA ALA A 85 -16.56 -13.38 19.74
C ALA A 85 -18.01 -13.74 19.35
N THR A 86 -18.32 -13.84 18.06
CA THR A 86 -19.72 -13.89 17.57
C THR A 86 -20.05 -15.10 16.69
N GLY A 87 -19.05 -15.91 16.34
CA GLY A 87 -19.19 -17.03 15.41
C GLY A 87 -19.27 -16.64 13.93
N THR A 88 -19.35 -15.34 13.60
CA THR A 88 -19.45 -14.86 12.21
C THR A 88 -18.33 -13.86 11.91
N ALA A 89 -17.59 -14.08 10.82
CA ALA A 89 -16.55 -13.14 10.39
C ALA A 89 -17.19 -11.85 9.86
N ALA A 90 -16.72 -10.70 10.34
CA ALA A 90 -17.15 -9.41 9.82
C ALA A 90 -16.56 -9.16 8.42
N SER A 91 -17.37 -8.66 7.48
CA SER A 91 -16.97 -8.49 6.08
C SER A 91 -16.13 -7.21 5.84
N ARG A 92 -15.33 -7.17 4.77
CA ARG A 92 -14.52 -6.00 4.37
C ARG A 92 -15.34 -4.71 4.21
N ALA A 93 -16.57 -4.79 3.70
CA ALA A 93 -17.49 -3.64 3.58
C ALA A 93 -18.00 -3.14 4.94
N ARG A 94 -18.01 -4.00 5.97
CA ARG A 94 -18.43 -3.70 7.35
C ARG A 94 -17.37 -2.92 8.14
N PHE A 95 -16.09 -3.00 7.75
CA PHE A 95 -14.97 -2.28 8.39
C PHE A 95 -14.58 -0.96 7.69
N ALA A 96 -15.06 -0.72 6.47
CA ALA A 96 -14.67 0.45 5.68
C ALA A 96 -15.17 1.80 6.27
N ALA A 97 -16.19 1.77 7.14
CA ALA A 97 -16.81 2.96 7.72
C ALA A 97 -16.23 3.41 9.08
N GLU A 98 -15.36 2.62 9.73
CA GLU A 98 -15.04 2.80 11.16
C GLU A 98 -13.52 2.68 11.45
N LYS A 99 -12.68 3.34 10.64
CA LYS A 99 -11.22 3.32 10.78
C LYS A 99 -10.73 3.67 12.21
N GLU A 100 -11.33 4.67 12.84
CA GLU A 100 -10.98 5.11 14.20
C GLU A 100 -11.52 4.21 15.32
N GLY A 101 -12.69 3.58 15.13
CA GLY A 101 -13.32 2.71 16.13
C GLY A 101 -12.50 1.45 16.41
N VAL A 102 -11.88 0.89 15.36
CA VAL A 102 -11.00 -0.29 15.43
C VAL A 102 -9.79 -0.04 16.33
N ALA A 103 -9.10 1.08 16.12
CA ALA A 103 -7.90 1.41 16.89
C ALA A 103 -8.23 1.74 18.35
N ASN A 104 -9.31 2.49 18.60
CA ASN A 104 -9.72 2.82 19.95
C ASN A 104 -10.11 1.58 20.76
N LEU A 105 -10.84 0.63 20.16
CA LEU A 105 -11.19 -0.63 20.82
C LEU A 105 -9.94 -1.43 21.21
N LEU A 106 -9.02 -1.63 20.27
CA LEU A 106 -7.80 -2.40 20.54
C LEU A 106 -6.91 -1.74 21.61
N ARG A 107 -6.85 -0.40 21.64
CA ARG A 107 -6.18 0.32 22.74
C ARG A 107 -6.88 0.16 24.09
N HIS A 108 -8.21 0.19 24.13
CA HIS A 108 -8.97 -0.11 25.35
C HIS A 108 -8.77 -1.57 25.82
N LEU A 109 -8.43 -2.47 24.90
CA LEU A 109 -8.03 -3.85 25.20
C LEU A 109 -6.53 -3.99 25.51
N GLU A 110 -5.84 -2.87 25.78
CA GLU A 110 -4.43 -2.81 26.17
C GLU A 110 -3.45 -3.31 25.10
N PHE A 111 -3.80 -3.18 23.82
CA PHE A 111 -2.85 -3.36 22.72
C PHE A 111 -2.28 -2.03 22.26
N ASP A 112 -1.00 -2.03 21.91
CA ASP A 112 -0.38 -0.89 21.24
C ASP A 112 -0.79 -0.91 19.76
N VAL A 113 -1.42 0.19 19.32
CA VAL A 113 -1.90 0.34 17.94
C VAL A 113 -1.38 1.65 17.37
N THR A 114 -0.43 1.51 16.46
CA THR A 114 0.14 2.60 15.69
C THR A 114 -0.67 2.81 14.42
N PHE A 115 -1.14 4.04 14.21
CA PHE A 115 -1.73 4.45 12.95
C PHE A 115 -0.61 4.71 11.94
N VAL A 116 -0.73 4.09 10.78
CA VAL A 116 0.08 4.40 9.60
C VAL A 116 -0.89 4.69 8.47
N ASP A 117 -1.70 5.75 8.58
CA ASP A 117 -2.33 6.29 7.37
C ASP A 117 -1.25 6.94 6.53
N ALA A 118 -0.75 6.14 5.60
CA ALA A 118 0.12 6.62 4.55
C ALA A 118 -0.71 7.27 3.41
N THR A 119 -2.04 7.26 3.49
CA THR A 119 -2.93 7.82 2.47
C THR A 119 -3.41 9.26 2.73
N GLY A 120 -3.26 9.78 3.97
CA GLY A 120 -3.63 11.13 4.39
C GLY A 120 -2.88 11.65 5.65
N LEU A 121 -2.86 12.98 5.84
CA LEU A 121 -2.27 13.59 7.03
C LEU A 121 -3.14 13.28 8.25
N ALA A 122 -2.51 12.93 9.36
CA ALA A 122 -3.20 12.68 10.63
C ALA A 122 -3.83 13.98 11.18
N ASP A 123 -4.93 13.86 11.92
CA ASP A 123 -5.57 15.03 12.57
C ASP A 123 -4.60 15.74 13.51
N GLN A 124 -3.81 14.96 14.26
CA GLN A 124 -2.69 15.44 15.06
C GLN A 124 -1.41 14.69 14.65
N PRO A 125 -0.28 15.39 14.48
CA PRO A 125 0.98 14.73 14.17
C PRO A 125 1.56 14.05 15.42
N ALA A 126 2.58 13.22 15.24
CA ALA A 126 3.27 12.55 16.35
C ALA A 126 3.81 13.53 17.42
N THR A 127 4.09 14.77 17.03
CA THR A 127 4.58 15.85 17.90
C THR A 127 3.48 16.64 18.61
N GLY A 128 2.20 16.29 18.41
CA GLY A 128 1.03 16.98 19.00
C GLY A 128 0.57 18.22 18.24
N GLU A 129 1.48 19.01 17.67
CA GLU A 129 1.16 20.21 16.89
C GLU A 129 1.80 20.23 15.50
N TRP A 130 1.04 20.74 14.53
CA TRP A 130 1.49 20.92 13.14
C TRP A 130 2.29 22.22 12.98
N ARG A 131 3.47 22.12 12.37
CA ARG A 131 4.30 23.23 11.90
C ARG A 131 4.21 23.31 10.37
N GLU A 132 4.07 24.52 9.81
CA GLU A 132 4.13 24.69 8.35
C GLU A 132 5.59 24.72 7.89
N ALA A 133 5.94 23.92 6.89
CA ALA A 133 7.30 23.89 6.35
C ALA A 133 7.75 25.24 5.77
N ALA A 134 6.80 26.07 5.34
CA ALA A 134 7.07 27.42 4.84
C ALA A 134 7.60 28.37 5.93
N ASP A 135 7.34 28.05 7.20
CA ASP A 135 7.79 28.85 8.35
C ASP A 135 9.15 28.38 8.90
N LEU A 136 9.74 27.34 8.29
CA LEU A 136 11.00 26.73 8.71
C LEU A 136 12.11 26.99 7.67
N PRO A 137 13.38 27.02 8.08
CA PRO A 137 14.50 26.88 7.15
C PRO A 137 14.32 25.63 6.28
N LEU A 138 14.63 25.77 4.99
CA LEU A 138 14.42 24.68 4.01
C LEU A 138 15.11 23.40 4.48
N ASP A 139 16.39 23.48 4.85
CA ASP A 139 17.17 22.33 5.30
C ASP A 139 16.60 21.69 6.58
N GLU A 140 16.08 22.48 7.53
CA GLU A 140 15.47 21.94 8.75
C GLU A 140 14.28 21.02 8.41
N SER A 141 13.38 21.49 7.53
CA SER A 141 12.23 20.67 7.11
C SER A 141 12.66 19.43 6.32
N ARG A 142 13.66 19.55 5.45
CA ARG A 142 14.15 18.47 4.58
C ARG A 142 14.90 17.41 5.36
N ASP A 143 15.72 17.80 6.32
CA ASP A 143 16.47 16.88 7.18
C ASP A 143 15.53 16.12 8.11
N ALA A 144 14.58 16.81 8.74
CA ALA A 144 13.57 16.15 9.57
C ALA A 144 12.74 15.13 8.76
N TRP A 145 12.30 15.51 7.56
CA TRP A 145 11.59 14.59 6.67
C TRP A 145 12.47 13.44 6.19
N ALA A 146 13.76 13.64 5.94
CA ALA A 146 14.69 12.59 5.54
C ALA A 146 14.94 11.58 6.66
N GLU A 147 15.10 12.03 7.90
CA GLU A 147 15.22 11.15 9.06
C GLU A 147 13.97 10.28 9.23
N ALA A 148 12.79 10.89 9.20
CA ALA A 148 11.53 10.17 9.30
C ALA A 148 11.30 9.20 8.12
N ALA A 149 11.61 9.64 6.89
CA ALA A 149 11.51 8.81 5.70
C ALA A 149 12.45 7.60 5.75
N ARG A 150 13.70 7.79 6.21
CA ARG A 150 14.65 6.68 6.41
C ARG A 150 14.08 5.64 7.37
N GLY A 151 13.50 6.07 8.50
CA GLY A 151 12.84 5.17 9.45
C GLY A 151 11.71 4.36 8.79
N GLY A 152 10.84 5.01 8.01
CA GLY A 152 9.76 4.32 7.29
C GLY A 152 10.26 3.36 6.21
N LEU A 153 11.37 3.69 5.54
CA LEU A 153 11.98 2.81 4.55
C LEU A 153 12.65 1.59 5.19
N ILE A 154 13.24 1.72 6.39
CA ILE A 154 13.76 0.58 7.16
C ILE A 154 12.63 -0.36 7.57
N GLU A 155 11.51 0.19 8.06
CA GLU A 155 10.32 -0.61 8.37
C GLU A 155 9.80 -1.35 7.12
N THR A 156 9.79 -0.68 5.96
CA THR A 156 9.44 -1.29 4.67
C THR A 156 10.44 -2.40 4.29
N ALA A 157 11.74 -2.19 4.55
CA ALA A 157 12.78 -3.17 4.28
C ALA A 157 12.67 -4.44 5.14
N GLY A 158 11.94 -4.39 6.27
CA GLY A 158 11.68 -5.57 7.11
C GLY A 158 10.70 -6.57 6.48
N GLN A 159 10.10 -6.25 5.33
CA GLN A 159 9.13 -7.12 4.65
C GLN A 159 9.60 -7.43 3.22
N TYR A 160 9.84 -8.71 2.94
CA TYR A 160 10.33 -9.14 1.63
C TYR A 160 9.36 -8.73 0.50
N HIS A 161 9.91 -8.14 -0.55
CA HIS A 161 9.20 -7.53 -1.68
C HIS A 161 8.28 -6.35 -1.35
N ALA A 162 8.26 -5.84 -0.12
CA ALA A 162 7.51 -4.64 0.20
C ALA A 162 8.15 -3.38 -0.41
N VAL A 163 7.31 -2.47 -0.86
CA VAL A 163 7.67 -1.14 -1.36
C VAL A 163 6.68 -0.14 -0.83
N VAL A 164 7.09 1.12 -0.76
CA VAL A 164 6.24 2.25 -0.36
C VAL A 164 6.10 3.19 -1.54
N THR A 165 4.91 3.74 -1.76
CA THR A 165 4.72 4.74 -2.80
C THR A 165 5.28 6.09 -2.36
N THR A 166 5.62 6.95 -3.32
CA THR A 166 6.03 8.33 -3.05
C THR A 166 5.01 9.09 -2.21
N LYS A 167 3.71 8.85 -2.44
CA LYS A 167 2.62 9.46 -1.65
C LYS A 167 2.66 8.99 -0.20
N GLU A 168 2.79 7.68 -0.01
CA GLU A 168 2.82 7.06 1.32
C GLU A 168 4.01 7.53 2.15
N LEU A 169 5.20 7.56 1.56
CA LEU A 169 6.40 8.03 2.23
C LEU A 169 6.31 9.52 2.59
N ALA A 170 5.75 10.34 1.69
CA ALA A 170 5.57 11.77 1.93
C ALA A 170 4.59 12.06 3.05
N THR A 171 3.48 11.33 3.10
CA THR A 171 2.52 11.41 4.20
C THR A 171 3.16 10.97 5.53
N LEU A 172 3.88 9.85 5.52
CA LEU A 172 4.59 9.34 6.70
C LEU A 172 5.61 10.36 7.24
N ALA A 173 6.41 10.95 6.36
CA ALA A 173 7.40 11.95 6.75
C ALA A 173 6.73 13.16 7.42
N GLN A 174 5.63 13.67 6.87
CA GLN A 174 4.89 14.77 7.49
C GLN A 174 4.26 14.37 8.82
N ASN A 175 3.58 13.23 8.89
CA ASN A 175 2.92 12.75 10.11
C ASN A 175 3.89 12.52 11.28
N ARG A 176 5.07 11.94 10.99
CA ARG A 176 6.08 11.64 12.02
C ARG A 176 6.81 12.89 12.52
N THR A 177 7.05 13.86 11.64
CA THR A 177 7.77 15.10 12.00
C THR A 177 6.86 16.19 12.55
N GLY A 178 5.56 16.11 12.27
CA GLY A 178 4.64 17.23 12.49
C GLY A 178 4.92 18.45 11.63
N ILE A 179 5.73 18.32 10.59
CA ILE A 179 5.99 19.38 9.62
C ILE A 179 5.13 19.06 8.39
N ARG A 180 4.21 19.95 8.03
CA ARG A 180 3.33 19.80 6.86
C ARG A 180 3.60 20.83 5.77
N THR A 181 3.20 20.51 4.55
CA THR A 181 3.27 21.44 3.43
C THR A 181 2.11 21.24 2.46
N LYS A 182 1.70 22.34 1.82
CA LYS A 182 0.74 22.33 0.70
C LYS A 182 1.44 22.15 -0.65
N GLN A 183 2.78 22.18 -0.69
CA GLN A 183 3.53 21.95 -1.94
C GLN A 183 3.30 20.53 -2.44
N LEU A 184 3.19 20.38 -3.76
CA LEU A 184 3.09 19.06 -4.38
C LEU A 184 4.34 18.22 -4.07
N THR A 185 4.11 16.95 -3.76
CA THR A 185 5.13 16.00 -3.29
C THR A 185 6.40 15.97 -4.13
N HIS A 186 6.26 16.04 -5.46
CA HIS A 186 7.39 15.95 -6.38
C HIS A 186 8.41 17.10 -6.24
N TYR A 187 8.03 18.24 -5.66
CA TYR A 187 8.96 19.36 -5.44
C TYR A 187 9.94 19.14 -4.29
N TRP A 188 9.66 18.18 -3.40
CA TRP A 188 10.43 18.04 -2.17
C TRP A 188 10.86 16.61 -1.85
N ILE A 189 10.07 15.61 -2.24
CA ILE A 189 10.36 14.21 -1.91
C ILE A 189 11.66 13.72 -2.56
N GLY A 190 12.02 14.27 -3.73
CA GLY A 190 13.26 13.91 -4.42
C GLY A 190 14.51 14.33 -3.63
N ASP A 191 14.48 15.51 -3.02
CA ASP A 191 15.54 16.01 -2.13
C ASP A 191 15.63 15.15 -0.86
N VAL A 192 14.48 14.88 -0.22
CA VAL A 192 14.38 13.96 0.93
C VAL A 192 14.98 12.59 0.62
N LEU A 193 14.62 11.97 -0.51
CA LEU A 193 15.17 10.67 -0.93
C LEU A 193 16.67 10.74 -1.27
N THR A 194 17.16 11.87 -1.77
CA THR A 194 18.60 12.08 -2.03
C THR A 194 19.38 12.16 -0.71
N ARG A 195 18.84 12.84 0.30
CA ARG A 195 19.42 12.89 1.65
C ARG A 195 19.43 11.51 2.31
N VAL A 196 18.36 10.72 2.17
CA VAL A 196 18.32 9.33 2.63
C VAL A 196 19.40 8.49 1.93
N ALA A 197 19.57 8.63 0.61
CA ALA A 197 20.58 7.88 -0.12
C ALA A 197 22.01 8.27 0.32
N ALA A 198 22.29 9.56 0.52
CA ALA A 198 23.56 10.04 1.04
C ALA A 198 23.84 9.48 2.45
N GLU A 199 22.81 9.41 3.30
CA GLU A 199 22.90 8.81 4.62
C GLU A 199 23.19 7.30 4.58
N CYS A 200 22.57 6.57 3.64
CA CYS A 200 22.87 5.15 3.42
C CYS A 200 24.34 4.96 3.01
N ALA A 201 24.81 5.75 2.04
CA ALA A 201 26.20 5.69 1.58
C ALA A 201 27.20 5.98 2.70
N ARG A 202 26.91 6.99 3.55
CA ARG A 202 27.73 7.34 4.72
C ARG A 202 27.78 6.24 5.78
N ARG A 203 26.76 5.38 5.84
CA ARG A 203 26.66 4.24 6.77
C ARG A 203 27.12 2.90 6.17
N ASP A 204 27.53 2.88 4.91
CA ASP A 204 27.80 1.65 4.15
C ASP A 204 26.58 0.69 4.11
N GLU A 205 25.39 1.27 3.98
CA GLU A 205 24.11 0.56 3.90
C GLU A 205 23.60 0.48 2.45
N PRO A 206 22.77 -0.52 2.11
CA PRO A 206 22.09 -0.53 0.81
C PRO A 206 21.13 0.67 0.68
N LEU A 207 20.89 1.10 -0.56
CA LEU A 207 20.12 2.30 -0.84
C LEU A 207 18.63 2.10 -0.54
N LEU A 208 18.21 2.53 0.65
CA LEU A 208 16.82 2.52 1.10
C LEU A 208 15.87 3.28 0.16
N SER A 209 16.37 4.29 -0.57
CA SER A 209 15.59 5.03 -1.57
C SER A 209 15.05 4.14 -2.71
N SER A 210 15.63 2.96 -2.92
CA SER A 210 15.15 1.95 -3.88
C SER A 210 13.79 1.35 -3.53
N LEU A 211 13.36 1.44 -2.26
CA LEU A 211 12.06 0.95 -1.77
C LEU A 211 10.92 1.95 -2.02
N CYS A 212 11.24 3.20 -2.35
CA CYS A 212 10.25 4.22 -2.67
C CYS A 212 9.97 4.22 -4.18
N VAL A 213 8.72 3.96 -4.55
CA VAL A 213 8.29 3.86 -5.96
C VAL A 213 7.20 4.87 -6.32
N THR A 214 7.16 5.26 -7.58
CA THR A 214 6.06 6.02 -8.16
C THR A 214 4.82 5.15 -8.31
N THR A 215 3.69 5.74 -8.68
CA THR A 215 2.40 5.04 -8.76
C THR A 215 2.36 3.95 -9.84
N ASP A 216 3.25 4.00 -10.84
CA ASP A 216 3.48 2.97 -11.85
C ASP A 216 4.41 1.84 -11.38
N GLY A 217 5.02 1.99 -10.20
CA GLY A 217 5.92 1.01 -9.60
C GLY A 217 7.39 1.15 -10.02
N SER A 218 7.75 2.23 -10.72
CA SER A 218 9.14 2.58 -11.05
C SER A 218 9.79 3.38 -9.92
N VAL A 219 11.12 3.53 -9.93
CA VAL A 219 11.80 4.49 -9.07
C VAL A 219 11.66 5.93 -9.61
N GLY A 220 11.65 6.91 -8.69
CA GLY A 220 11.54 8.32 -9.07
C GLY A 220 12.78 8.86 -9.81
N ALA A 221 12.61 9.99 -10.50
CA ALA A 221 13.66 10.63 -11.29
C ALA A 221 14.93 11.02 -10.49
N SER A 222 14.82 11.18 -9.17
CA SER A 222 15.97 11.45 -8.29
C SER A 222 16.82 10.21 -7.99
N TYR A 223 16.35 9.00 -8.33
CA TYR A 223 17.04 7.77 -7.96
C TYR A 223 18.38 7.59 -8.67
N ALA A 224 18.44 7.69 -10.00
CA ALA A 224 19.70 7.51 -10.73
C ALA A 224 20.78 8.54 -10.35
N PRO A 225 20.47 9.84 -10.18
CA PRO A 225 21.41 10.80 -9.60
C PRO A 225 21.89 10.43 -8.19
N ALA A 226 20.99 9.92 -7.34
CA ALA A 226 21.36 9.48 -5.99
C ALA A 226 22.27 8.24 -6.00
N VAL A 227 22.06 7.30 -6.92
CA VAL A 227 22.97 6.17 -7.14
C VAL A 227 24.35 6.67 -7.57
N LEU A 228 24.41 7.56 -8.58
CA LEU A 228 25.67 8.16 -9.02
C LEU A 228 26.43 8.84 -7.86
N ALA A 229 25.72 9.59 -7.03
CA ALA A 229 26.34 10.25 -5.87
C ALA A 229 26.87 9.25 -4.83
N ALA A 230 26.18 8.12 -4.65
CA ALA A 230 26.55 7.10 -3.67
C ALA A 230 27.65 6.14 -4.15
N THR A 231 27.64 5.76 -5.44
CA THR A 231 28.50 4.70 -5.99
C THR A 231 29.56 5.20 -6.98
N GLY A 232 29.40 6.42 -7.49
CA GLY A 232 30.21 6.95 -8.59
C GLY A 232 29.79 6.44 -9.98
N GLU A 233 28.74 5.62 -10.08
CA GLU A 233 28.30 5.01 -11.33
C GLU A 233 26.83 5.31 -11.64
N VAL A 234 26.52 5.58 -12.91
CA VAL A 234 25.14 5.74 -13.37
C VAL A 234 24.57 4.35 -13.69
N PRO A 235 23.42 3.95 -13.12
CA PRO A 235 22.81 2.67 -13.44
C PRO A 235 22.32 2.66 -14.90
N ALA A 236 22.61 1.59 -15.64
CA ALA A 236 22.14 1.43 -17.02
C ALA A 236 20.60 1.36 -17.11
N ASP A 237 19.97 0.71 -16.13
CA ASP A 237 18.52 0.73 -15.91
C ASP A 237 18.28 0.97 -14.42
N ALA A 238 17.60 2.08 -14.11
CA ALA A 238 17.36 2.52 -12.74
C ALA A 238 16.46 1.53 -11.96
N ASP A 239 15.48 0.91 -12.61
CA ASP A 239 14.56 -0.02 -11.95
C ASP A 239 15.20 -1.39 -11.70
N ASP A 240 16.03 -1.87 -12.64
CA ASP A 240 16.79 -3.12 -12.46
C ASP A 240 17.85 -2.95 -11.36
N HIS A 241 18.51 -1.79 -11.29
CA HIS A 241 19.40 -1.45 -10.17
C HIS A 241 18.61 -1.38 -8.85
N ALA A 242 17.45 -0.72 -8.84
CA ALA A 242 16.59 -0.67 -7.67
C ALA A 242 16.08 -2.04 -7.21
N ALA A 243 15.83 -2.98 -8.13
CA ALA A 243 15.46 -4.35 -7.77
C ALA A 243 16.60 -5.07 -7.01
N GLN A 244 17.85 -4.82 -7.39
CA GLN A 244 19.02 -5.36 -6.72
C GLN A 244 19.23 -4.71 -5.34
N GLU A 245 19.13 -3.37 -5.27
CA GLU A 245 19.24 -2.63 -4.01
C GLU A 245 18.13 -3.01 -3.02
N ARG A 246 16.89 -3.22 -3.50
CA ARG A 246 15.78 -3.70 -2.65
C ARG A 246 16.09 -5.06 -2.03
N LEU A 247 16.62 -6.01 -2.81
CA LEU A 247 17.05 -7.30 -2.28
C LEU A 247 18.17 -7.15 -1.24
N ARG A 248 19.14 -6.24 -1.47
CA ARG A 248 20.17 -5.93 -0.48
C ARG A 248 19.55 -5.33 0.79
N CYS A 249 18.56 -4.43 0.68
CA CYS A 249 17.84 -3.87 1.81
C CYS A 249 17.14 -4.96 2.62
N TYR A 250 16.36 -5.84 1.98
CA TYR A 250 15.67 -6.93 2.68
C TYR A 250 16.63 -7.83 3.45
N ARG A 251 17.79 -8.16 2.86
CA ARG A 251 18.84 -8.94 3.52
C ARG A 251 19.48 -8.20 4.68
N HIS A 252 19.80 -6.92 4.48
CA HIS A 252 20.51 -6.10 5.46
C HIS A 252 19.63 -5.78 6.68
N PHE A 253 18.36 -5.48 6.48
CA PHE A 253 17.41 -5.10 7.54
C PHE A 253 16.58 -6.28 8.09
N GLY A 254 16.95 -7.52 7.75
CA GLY A 254 16.43 -8.72 8.41
C GLY A 254 15.01 -9.11 8.03
N ALA A 255 14.60 -8.90 6.78
CA ALA A 255 13.33 -9.43 6.29
C ALA A 255 13.30 -10.96 6.33
N ASP A 256 12.11 -11.53 6.51
CA ASP A 256 11.88 -12.96 6.32
C ASP A 256 12.00 -13.31 4.81
N LEU A 257 13.01 -14.11 4.47
CA LEU A 257 13.43 -14.40 3.10
C LEU A 257 13.26 -15.89 2.80
N PRO A 258 12.92 -16.27 1.55
CA PRO A 258 12.87 -17.66 1.15
C PRO A 258 14.27 -18.30 1.23
N GLU A 259 14.29 -19.64 1.26
CA GLU A 259 15.53 -20.43 1.18
C GLU A 259 16.38 -19.97 -0.03
N GLY A 260 17.66 -19.67 0.21
CA GLY A 260 18.54 -19.04 -0.78
C GLY A 260 18.61 -17.51 -0.72
N GLY A 261 17.90 -16.87 0.22
CA GLY A 261 18.06 -15.45 0.54
C GLY A 261 17.35 -14.50 -0.44
N GLY A 262 16.35 -14.98 -1.18
CA GLY A 262 15.54 -14.17 -2.09
C GLY A 262 16.18 -13.80 -3.43
N VAL A 263 15.36 -13.24 -4.32
CA VAL A 263 15.74 -12.82 -5.67
C VAL A 263 15.37 -11.36 -5.92
N ALA A 264 16.20 -10.64 -6.67
CA ALA A 264 15.88 -9.29 -7.09
C ALA A 264 14.70 -9.31 -8.05
N ALA A 265 13.70 -8.47 -7.82
CA ALA A 265 12.49 -8.41 -8.63
C ALA A 265 12.03 -6.97 -8.87
N LEU A 266 11.54 -6.70 -10.09
CA LEU A 266 10.76 -5.49 -10.37
C LEU A 266 9.47 -5.51 -9.57
N THR A 267 8.89 -4.33 -9.33
CA THR A 267 7.55 -4.27 -8.72
C THR A 267 6.53 -4.97 -9.61
N PRO A 268 5.47 -5.58 -9.06
CA PRO A 268 4.49 -6.32 -9.86
C PRO A 268 3.87 -5.50 -10.99
N LYS A 269 3.60 -4.21 -10.72
CA LYS A 269 3.03 -3.29 -11.72
C LYS A 269 3.99 -2.99 -12.86
N LEU A 270 5.25 -2.67 -12.53
CA LEU A 270 6.28 -2.40 -13.54
C LEU A 270 6.62 -3.65 -14.36
N ALA A 271 6.77 -4.79 -13.71
CA ALA A 271 7.02 -6.08 -14.38
C ALA A 271 5.91 -6.41 -15.38
N ALA A 272 4.65 -6.21 -14.99
CA ALA A 272 3.52 -6.40 -15.89
C ALA A 272 3.53 -5.42 -17.07
N THR A 273 3.86 -4.15 -16.84
CA THR A 273 3.97 -3.14 -17.91
C THR A 273 5.08 -3.48 -18.90
N ARG A 274 6.31 -3.70 -18.44
CA ARG A 274 7.44 -4.09 -19.30
C ARG A 274 7.19 -5.41 -20.03
N GLY A 275 6.51 -6.36 -19.38
CA GLY A 275 6.10 -7.62 -19.98
C GLY A 275 5.11 -7.45 -21.14
N ARG A 276 4.14 -6.53 -21.01
CA ARG A 276 3.21 -6.19 -22.09
C ARG A 276 3.93 -5.51 -23.25
N GLU A 277 4.78 -4.53 -22.98
CA GLU A 277 5.56 -3.82 -24.01
C GLU A 277 6.48 -4.74 -24.79
N ARG A 278 7.18 -5.68 -24.10
CA ARG A 278 7.98 -6.70 -24.77
C ARG A 278 7.15 -7.57 -25.71
N LYS A 279 5.94 -7.98 -25.30
CA LYS A 279 5.04 -8.78 -26.14
C LYS A 279 4.58 -7.99 -27.38
N ILE A 280 4.21 -6.72 -27.21
CA ILE A 280 3.82 -5.84 -28.33
C ILE A 280 4.97 -5.69 -29.32
N ARG A 281 6.17 -5.33 -28.84
CA ARG A 281 7.37 -5.19 -29.69
C ARG A 281 7.78 -6.48 -30.39
N ALA A 282 7.55 -7.64 -29.76
CA ALA A 282 7.79 -8.93 -30.38
C ALA A 282 6.78 -9.20 -31.51
N GLN A 283 5.50 -8.87 -31.32
CA GLN A 283 4.47 -9.02 -32.36
C GLN A 283 4.74 -8.12 -33.57
N GLU A 284 5.11 -6.85 -33.35
CA GLU A 284 5.47 -5.91 -34.43
C GLU A 284 6.61 -6.42 -35.31
N LYS A 285 7.60 -7.11 -34.72
CA LYS A 285 8.75 -7.67 -35.45
C LYS A 285 8.42 -8.93 -36.27
N VAL A 286 7.28 -9.58 -36.00
CA VAL A 286 6.94 -10.89 -36.61
C VAL A 286 6.19 -10.73 -37.95
N HIS A 287 5.91 -9.51 -38.38
CA HIS A 287 5.33 -9.25 -39.68
C HIS A 287 6.42 -9.20 -40.77
N ALA A 288 6.83 -10.38 -41.24
CA ALA A 288 7.66 -10.49 -42.43
C ALA A 288 6.87 -9.94 -43.64
N HIS A 289 7.54 -9.23 -44.54
CA HIS A 289 6.93 -8.70 -45.76
C HIS A 289 7.49 -9.47 -46.96
N CYS A 290 6.66 -9.66 -47.99
CA CYS A 290 7.06 -10.31 -49.23
C CYS A 290 8.16 -9.47 -49.90
N PRO A 291 9.32 -10.04 -50.28
CA PRO A 291 10.39 -9.28 -50.92
C PRO A 291 10.04 -8.82 -52.34
N ILE A 292 8.95 -9.32 -52.94
CA ILE A 292 8.53 -9.02 -54.31
C ILE A 292 7.48 -7.89 -54.32
N CYS A 293 6.38 -8.03 -53.57
CA CYS A 293 5.27 -7.07 -53.58
C CYS A 293 5.11 -6.26 -52.28
N ASN A 294 5.96 -6.49 -51.28
CA ASN A 294 5.94 -5.83 -49.97
C ASN A 294 4.63 -5.98 -49.18
N LEU A 295 3.74 -6.90 -49.56
CA LEU A 295 2.60 -7.30 -48.74
C LEU A 295 3.08 -8.08 -47.51
N GLN A 296 2.44 -7.85 -46.37
CA GLN A 296 2.70 -8.61 -45.16
C GLN A 296 2.44 -10.10 -45.41
N LEU A 297 3.43 -10.94 -45.13
CA LEU A 297 3.34 -12.38 -45.32
C LEU A 297 2.42 -12.99 -44.25
N PRO A 298 1.57 -13.96 -44.63
CA PRO A 298 0.87 -14.81 -43.67
C PRO A 298 1.85 -15.65 -42.85
N ALA A 299 1.37 -16.29 -41.77
CA ALA A 299 2.19 -17.10 -40.88
C ALA A 299 2.93 -18.27 -41.56
N THR A 300 2.50 -18.65 -42.78
CA THR A 300 3.15 -19.65 -43.63
C THR A 300 4.46 -19.18 -44.26
N GLY A 301 4.70 -17.85 -44.30
CA GLY A 301 5.88 -17.25 -44.92
C GLY A 301 5.87 -17.22 -46.46
N ILE A 302 4.78 -17.63 -47.10
CA ILE A 302 4.60 -17.64 -48.56
C ILE A 302 3.61 -16.54 -48.95
N CYS A 303 3.91 -15.79 -50.02
CA CYS A 303 3.04 -14.74 -50.51
C CYS A 303 1.95 -15.31 -51.41
N ASP A 304 0.68 -15.09 -51.05
CA ASP A 304 -0.47 -15.59 -51.82
C ASP A 304 -0.62 -14.92 -53.20
N ASP A 305 -0.06 -13.70 -53.38
CA ASP A 305 -0.16 -12.89 -54.60
C ASP A 305 1.05 -13.00 -55.54
N CYS A 306 2.18 -13.53 -55.07
CA CYS A 306 3.44 -13.62 -55.83
C CYS A 306 3.87 -15.07 -56.11
N ASN A 307 2.96 -16.02 -55.92
CA ASN A 307 3.19 -17.43 -56.24
C ASN A 307 3.41 -17.63 -57.74
#